data_AF-A0A059BIT9-F1
#
_entry.id   AF-A0A059BIT9-F1
#
_cell.length_a   1.000
_cell.length_b   1.000
_cell.length_c   1.000
_cell.angle_alpha   90.00
_cell.angle_beta   90.00
_cell.angle_gamma   90.00
#
_symmetry.space_group_name_H-M   'P 1'
#
loop_
_entity.id
_entity.type
_entity.pdbx_description
1 polymer ?
#
loop_
_entity_poly.entity_id
_entity_poly.type
_entity_poly.pdbx_seq_one_letter_code
_entity_poly.pdbx_strand_id
1 'polypeptide(L)'
;SGNMAHWYRDVRKGGWPFSTPENGWIVSDCTAEALKAAVLLSEMESSIVGNAIAVEQLFDAVNLILTNQNQNGGFASYEPTRSYAWLETINPSETFGDIVIDYQ
;
A
#
# COMPACT_ATOMS: atom_id res chain seq x y z
N SER A 1 -2.47 -6.23 19.13
CA SER A 1 -3.92 -5.98 19.14
C SER A 1 -4.16 -4.54 19.56
N GLY A 2 -4.73 -3.73 18.68
CA GLY A 2 -5.05 -2.32 18.94
C GLY A 2 -5.97 -1.83 17.83
N ASN A 3 -6.87 -0.90 18.13
CA ASN A 3 -7.69 -0.27 17.11
C ASN A 3 -6.78 0.59 16.22
N MET A 4 -6.51 0.14 14.99
CA MET A 4 -5.62 0.84 14.06
C MET A 4 -6.12 2.24 13.70
N ALA A 5 -7.43 2.40 13.56
CA ALA A 5 -8.05 3.68 13.24
C ALA A 5 -7.85 4.71 14.36
N HIS A 6 -7.71 4.28 15.62
CA HIS A 6 -7.37 5.18 16.74
C HIS A 6 -6.02 5.87 16.53
N TRP A 7 -5.11 5.23 15.81
CA TRP A 7 -3.76 5.74 15.49
C TRP A 7 -3.64 6.19 14.03
N TYR A 8 -4.77 6.48 13.38
CA TYR A 8 -4.84 6.95 11.99
C TYR A 8 -4.23 5.99 10.96
N ARG A 9 -4.11 4.70 11.29
CA ARG A 9 -3.58 3.69 10.37
C ARG A 9 -4.70 3.12 9.51
N ASP A 10 -4.48 3.13 8.20
CA ASP A 10 -5.37 2.44 7.26
C ASP A 10 -5.28 0.92 7.35
N VAL A 11 -6.26 0.22 6.75
CA VAL A 11 -6.25 -1.23 6.61
C VAL A 11 -4.97 -1.67 5.93
N ARG A 12 -4.35 -2.76 6.41
CA ARG A 12 -3.05 -3.24 5.89
C ARG A 12 -3.00 -4.74 5.60
N LYS A 13 -4.10 -5.46 5.85
CA LYS A 13 -4.15 -6.91 5.62
C LYS A 13 -3.98 -7.15 4.11
N GLY A 14 -3.07 -8.06 3.75
CA GLY A 14 -2.75 -8.35 2.34
C GLY A 14 -1.76 -7.38 1.71
N GLY A 15 -1.24 -6.39 2.43
CA GLY A 15 -0.28 -5.43 1.89
C GLY A 15 1.17 -5.79 2.12
N TRP A 16 2.05 -5.26 1.26
CA TRP A 16 3.49 -5.37 1.39
C TRP A 16 4.11 -4.01 1.76
N PRO A 17 4.94 -3.97 2.80
CA PRO A 17 5.78 -2.80 3.08
C PRO A 17 6.93 -2.71 2.10
N PHE A 18 7.51 -1.52 1.96
CA PHE A 18 8.72 -1.31 1.14
C PHE A 18 9.93 -2.13 1.62
N SER A 19 10.00 -2.40 2.94
CA SER A 19 11.16 -3.03 3.57
C SER A 19 10.87 -4.45 4.02
N THR A 20 10.51 -4.64 5.29
CA THR A 20 10.32 -5.96 5.90
C THR A 20 8.95 -6.10 6.55
N PRO A 21 8.44 -7.33 6.74
CA PRO A 21 7.14 -7.57 7.37
C PRO A 21 7.00 -6.95 8.76
N GLU A 22 8.10 -6.85 9.54
CA GLU A 22 8.10 -6.28 10.89
C GLU A 22 7.84 -4.78 10.90
N ASN A 23 8.27 -4.06 9.86
CA ASN A 23 7.95 -2.64 9.69
C ASN A 23 6.43 -2.46 9.57
N GLY A 24 5.79 -3.25 8.71
CA GLY A 24 4.33 -3.35 8.63
C GLY A 24 3.62 -2.06 8.20
N TRP A 25 4.34 -1.09 7.62
CA TRP A 25 3.81 0.06 6.87
C TRP A 25 3.75 -0.29 5.38
N ILE A 26 2.57 -0.72 4.95
CA ILE A 26 2.31 -1.11 3.56
C ILE A 26 2.40 0.11 2.64
N VAL A 27 2.74 -0.12 1.38
CA VAL A 27 2.76 0.91 0.33
C VAL A 27 1.98 0.37 -0.86
N SER A 28 1.21 1.23 -1.53
CA SER A 28 0.33 0.87 -2.65
C SER A 28 1.09 0.22 -3.80
N ASP A 29 2.20 0.82 -4.22
CA ASP A 29 3.07 0.34 -5.29
C ASP A 29 3.76 -0.98 -4.92
N CYS A 30 4.30 -1.08 -3.71
CA CYS A 30 4.95 -2.28 -3.20
C CYS A 30 3.97 -3.44 -3.13
N THR A 31 2.73 -3.18 -2.71
CA THR A 31 1.66 -4.17 -2.70
C THR A 31 1.30 -4.61 -4.12
N ALA A 32 1.19 -3.68 -5.07
CA ALA A 32 0.87 -3.99 -6.46
C ALA A 32 1.98 -4.81 -7.14
N GLU A 33 3.24 -4.42 -6.98
CA GLU A 33 4.39 -5.13 -7.56
C GLU A 33 4.59 -6.50 -6.90
N ALA A 34 4.43 -6.62 -5.58
CA ALA A 34 4.49 -7.90 -4.90
C ALA A 34 3.36 -8.84 -5.35
N LEU A 35 2.13 -8.32 -5.49
CA LEU A 35 1.00 -9.09 -6.00
C LEU A 35 1.26 -9.56 -7.44
N LYS A 36 1.74 -8.68 -8.31
CA LYS A 36 2.10 -9.02 -9.69
C LYS A 36 3.18 -10.10 -9.73
N ALA A 37 4.24 -9.97 -8.93
CA ALA A 37 5.28 -10.99 -8.83
C ALA A 37 4.72 -12.33 -8.33
N ALA A 38 3.88 -12.32 -7.31
CA ALA A 38 3.25 -13.52 -6.78
C ALA A 38 2.38 -14.24 -7.83
N VAL A 39 1.61 -13.51 -8.63
CA VAL A 39 0.82 -14.07 -9.73
C VAL A 39 1.71 -14.67 -10.80
N LEU A 40 2.73 -13.94 -11.28
CA LEU A 40 3.64 -14.44 -12.31
C LEU A 40 4.41 -15.68 -11.85
N LEU A 41 4.87 -15.70 -10.60
CA LEU A 41 5.56 -16.88 -10.03
C LEU A 41 4.61 -18.07 -9.90
N SER A 42 3.31 -17.84 -9.65
CA SER A 42 2.32 -18.94 -9.56
C SER A 42 2.11 -19.68 -10.88
N GLU A 43 2.47 -19.08 -12.01
CA GLU A 43 2.42 -19.71 -13.34
C GLU A 43 3.65 -20.58 -13.64
N MET A 44 4.70 -20.49 -12.80
CA MET A 44 5.92 -21.28 -12.93
C MET A 44 5.79 -22.65 -12.23
N GLU A 45 6.67 -23.60 -12.61
CA GLU A 45 6.68 -24.91 -11.98
C GLU A 45 7.04 -24.81 -10.48
N SER A 46 6.23 -25.41 -9.62
CA SER A 46 6.39 -25.34 -8.16
C SER A 46 7.69 -25.98 -7.66
N SER A 47 8.31 -26.87 -8.45
CA SER A 47 9.63 -27.43 -8.16
C SER A 47 10.75 -26.37 -8.20
N ILE A 48 10.53 -25.25 -8.90
CA ILE A 48 11.48 -24.14 -9.04
C ILE A 48 11.22 -23.06 -8.00
N VAL A 49 9.96 -22.66 -7.83
CA VAL A 49 9.56 -21.46 -7.06
C VAL A 49 8.85 -21.77 -5.74
N GLY A 50 8.60 -23.05 -5.45
CA GLY A 50 7.83 -23.49 -4.29
C GLY A 50 6.31 -23.40 -4.52
N ASN A 51 5.56 -23.49 -3.42
CA ASN A 51 4.10 -23.40 -3.48
C ASN A 51 3.65 -21.95 -3.69
N ALA A 52 2.67 -21.77 -4.57
CA ALA A 52 2.03 -20.48 -4.77
C ALA A 52 1.37 -19.96 -3.47
N ILE A 53 1.28 -18.65 -3.35
CA ILE A 53 0.49 -18.00 -2.29
C ILE A 53 -0.97 -18.40 -2.43
N ALA A 54 -1.64 -18.68 -1.31
CA ALA A 54 -3.05 -19.03 -1.30
C ALA A 54 -3.91 -17.93 -1.94
N VAL A 55 -4.88 -18.32 -2.78
CA VAL A 55 -5.69 -17.38 -3.57
C VAL A 55 -6.44 -16.37 -2.70
N GLU A 56 -6.85 -16.78 -1.50
CA GLU A 56 -7.54 -15.92 -0.54
C GLU A 56 -6.64 -14.78 -0.04
N GLN A 57 -5.33 -15.01 0.07
CA GLN A 57 -4.36 -13.97 0.43
C GLN A 57 -4.09 -13.03 -0.74
N LEU A 58 -4.14 -13.51 -1.99
CA LEU A 58 -4.07 -12.65 -3.16
C LEU A 58 -5.32 -11.75 -3.25
N PHE A 59 -6.50 -12.25 -2.88
CA PHE A 59 -7.70 -11.42 -2.79
C PHE A 59 -7.62 -10.38 -1.68
N ASP A 60 -6.99 -10.69 -0.53
CA ASP A 60 -6.73 -9.67 0.49
C ASP A 60 -5.88 -8.51 -0.08
N ALA A 61 -4.86 -8.81 -0.90
CA ALA A 61 -4.04 -7.80 -1.56
C ALA A 61 -4.83 -6.96 -2.58
N VAL A 62 -5.65 -7.61 -3.41
CA VAL A 62 -6.53 -6.91 -4.36
C VAL A 62 -7.51 -5.99 -3.64
N ASN A 63 -8.13 -6.46 -2.56
CA ASN A 63 -9.06 -5.67 -1.77
C ASN A 63 -8.38 -4.45 -1.14
N LEU A 64 -7.14 -4.62 -0.66
CA LEU A 64 -6.35 -3.50 -0.14
C LEU A 64 -6.07 -2.45 -1.21
N ILE A 65 -5.62 -2.88 -2.41
CA ILE A 65 -5.40 -1.96 -3.53
C ILE A 65 -6.69 -1.22 -3.86
N LEU A 66 -7.82 -1.92 -4.03
CA LEU A 66 -9.11 -1.28 -4.34
C LEU A 66 -9.57 -0.29 -3.26
N THR A 67 -9.28 -0.58 -1.99
CA THR A 67 -9.61 0.32 -0.87
C THR A 67 -8.76 1.59 -0.88
N ASN A 68 -7.53 1.52 -1.40
CA ASN A 68 -6.60 2.65 -1.45
C ASN A 68 -6.83 3.61 -2.63
N GLN A 69 -7.80 3.33 -3.51
CA GLN A 69 -8.07 4.20 -4.66
C GLN A 69 -8.75 5.50 -4.22
N ASN A 70 -8.18 6.63 -4.65
CA ASN A 70 -8.77 7.95 -4.43
C ASN A 70 -9.89 8.27 -5.43
N GLN A 71 -10.67 9.30 -5.14
CA GLN A 71 -11.83 9.69 -5.97
C GLN A 71 -11.50 10.05 -7.43
N ASN A 72 -10.28 10.53 -7.70
CA ASN A 72 -9.83 10.83 -9.06
C ASN A 72 -9.27 9.60 -9.81
N GLY A 73 -9.29 8.42 -9.17
CA GLY A 73 -8.76 7.17 -9.70
C GLY A 73 -7.26 6.93 -9.41
N GLY A 74 -6.56 7.90 -8.84
CA GLY A 74 -5.14 7.81 -8.46
C GLY A 74 -4.92 7.01 -7.18
N PHE A 75 -3.64 6.69 -6.93
CA PHE A 75 -3.19 5.98 -5.74
C PHE A 75 -2.03 6.73 -5.12
N ALA A 76 -2.20 7.09 -3.86
CA ALA A 76 -1.14 7.67 -3.06
C ALA A 76 -0.24 6.57 -2.47
N SER A 77 0.80 6.94 -1.71
CA SER A 77 1.86 6.00 -1.31
C SER A 77 1.41 5.02 -0.21
N TYR A 78 1.24 5.49 1.03
CA TYR A 78 0.92 4.65 2.18
C TYR A 78 -0.59 4.56 2.42
N GLU A 79 -1.29 5.66 2.22
CA GLU A 79 -2.71 5.81 2.55
C GLU A 79 -3.40 6.68 1.50
N PRO A 80 -4.74 6.63 1.35
CA PRO A 80 -5.46 7.56 0.49
C PRO A 80 -5.15 9.01 0.82
N THR A 81 -5.29 9.90 -0.16
CA THR A 81 -5.13 11.34 0.04
C THR A 81 -6.25 11.86 0.93
N ARG A 82 -5.95 12.08 2.22
CA ARG A 82 -6.95 12.44 3.26
C ARG A 82 -7.28 13.92 3.34
N SER A 83 -6.65 14.76 2.53
CA SER A 83 -6.90 16.20 2.55
C SER A 83 -6.56 16.88 1.22
N TYR A 84 -6.63 18.21 1.22
CA TYR A 84 -6.54 19.02 0.01
C TYR A 84 -5.12 19.53 -0.24
N ALA A 85 -4.72 19.61 -1.51
CA ALA A 85 -3.41 20.11 -1.92
C ALA A 85 -3.08 21.54 -1.43
N TRP A 86 -4.09 22.39 -1.17
CA TRP A 86 -3.83 23.73 -0.67
C TRP A 86 -3.19 23.75 0.73
N LEU A 87 -3.28 22.66 1.50
CA LEU A 87 -2.57 22.53 2.78
C LEU A 87 -1.05 22.62 2.63
N GLU A 88 -0.51 22.39 1.43
CA GLU A 88 0.92 22.61 1.19
C GLU A 88 1.34 24.07 1.46
N THR A 89 0.41 25.03 1.43
CA THR A 89 0.66 26.44 1.79
C THR A 89 1.15 26.61 3.23
N ILE A 90 0.82 25.68 4.12
CA ILE A 90 1.27 25.70 5.52
C ILE A 90 2.48 24.79 5.77
N ASN A 91 3.11 24.25 4.73
CA ASN A 91 4.35 23.48 4.86
C ASN A 91 5.45 24.37 5.46
N PRO A 92 5.92 24.07 6.69
CA PRO A 92 6.98 24.86 7.32
C PRO A 92 8.38 24.35 6.96
N SER A 93 8.49 23.23 6.24
CA SER A 93 9.78 22.70 5.85
C SER A 93 10.35 23.52 4.70
N GLU A 94 11.50 24.14 4.97
CA GLU A 94 12.17 25.02 4.01
C GLU A 94 12.84 24.26 2.87
N THR A 95 13.10 22.95 3.08
CA THR A 95 13.93 22.12 2.20
C THR A 95 13.16 21.06 1.43
N PHE A 96 11.90 20.76 1.81
CA PHE A 96 11.11 19.69 1.20
C PHE A 96 9.77 20.24 0.71
N GLY A 97 9.39 19.90 -0.51
CA GLY A 97 8.07 20.22 -1.06
C GLY A 97 7.20 18.97 -1.14
N ASP A 98 5.89 19.18 -1.18
CA ASP A 98 4.86 18.16 -1.37
C ASP A 98 4.90 17.08 -0.28
N ILE A 99 4.89 17.52 0.99
CA ILE A 99 4.99 16.62 2.15
C ILE A 99 3.78 16.67 3.10
N VAL A 100 2.85 17.61 2.90
CA VAL A 100 1.77 17.84 3.89
C VAL A 100 0.65 16.81 3.80
N ILE A 101 0.45 16.21 2.63
CA ILE A 101 -0.52 15.15 2.39
C ILE A 101 0.16 14.00 1.63
N ASP A 102 -0.50 12.84 1.57
CA ASP A 102 -0.08 11.75 0.69
C ASP A 102 -0.60 12.04 -0.72
N TYR A 103 0.27 12.49 -1.61
CA TYR A 103 -0.04 12.86 -2.99
C TYR A 103 -0.23 11.63 -3.88
N GLN A 104 -0.86 11.84 -5.04
CA GLN A 104 -1.33 10.80 -5.97
C GLN A 104 -1.13 11.19 -7.43
#